data_AF-A0A7R8D0Q5-F1
#
_entry.id   AF-A0A7R8D0Q5-F1
#
_cell.length_a   1.000
_cell.length_b   1.000
_cell.length_c   1.000
_cell.angle_alpha   90.00
_cell.angle_beta   90.00
_cell.angle_gamma   90.00
#
_symmetry.space_group_name_H-M   'P 1'
#
loop_
_entity.id
_entity.type
_entity.pdbx_description
1 polymer ?
#
loop_
_entity_poly.entity_id
_entity_poly.type
_entity_poly.pdbx_seq_one_letter_code
_entity_poly.pdbx_strand_id
1 'polypeptide(L)'
;MRYPFESDEALLLNKQIFETIYYYGALEASCELAAELGTYETYKGSPVSQGRSTEFPSSCSHANRLHGPNTRRVLSGEFQIVNQHLLRDLTDMDLWDDEMKQNIIADNGSVQNIPQIPDDIKKLYKTVWEISQKTVLQMAADRGAFIDQSQSLNIHIAQPNYGKNLHPCISTVGNSD
;
A
#
# COMPACT_ATOMS: atom_id res chain seq x y z
N MET A 1 -5.41 7.33 11.37
CA MET A 1 -5.80 5.98 11.83
C MET A 1 -4.52 5.23 12.18
N ARG A 2 -4.42 4.62 13.36
CA ARG A 2 -3.19 3.96 13.85
C ARG A 2 -3.32 2.43 13.72
N TYR A 3 -3.55 1.95 12.49
CA TYR A 3 -3.66 0.51 12.23
C TYR A 3 -2.34 -0.03 11.68
N PRO A 4 -1.76 -1.09 12.26
CA PRO A 4 -0.65 -1.81 11.65
C PRO A 4 -1.03 -2.28 10.25
N PHE A 5 -0.08 -2.28 9.32
CA PHE A 5 -0.36 -2.67 7.93
C PHE A 5 -0.92 -4.09 7.82
N GLU A 6 -0.53 -5.01 8.70
CA GLU A 6 -0.97 -6.41 8.67
C GLU A 6 -2.24 -6.69 9.51
N SER A 7 -2.87 -5.65 10.05
CA SER A 7 -4.07 -5.81 10.88
C SER A 7 -5.33 -6.07 10.06
N ASP A 8 -6.29 -6.77 10.66
CA ASP A 8 -7.59 -7.05 10.03
C ASP A 8 -8.38 -5.76 9.78
N GLU A 9 -8.22 -4.76 10.64
CA GLU A 9 -8.80 -3.43 10.47
C GLU A 9 -8.22 -2.71 9.24
N ALA A 10 -6.91 -2.84 8.98
CA ALA A 10 -6.28 -2.30 7.78
C ALA A 10 -6.74 -3.02 6.51
N LEU A 11 -6.92 -4.34 6.58
CA LEU A 11 -7.47 -5.15 5.48
C LEU A 11 -8.91 -4.72 5.13
N LEU A 12 -9.75 -4.57 6.15
CA LEU A 12 -11.14 -4.13 5.98
C LEU A 12 -11.18 -2.70 5.43
N LEU A 13 -10.39 -1.80 5.99
CA LEU A 13 -10.32 -0.41 5.54
C LEU A 13 -9.86 -0.33 4.08
N ASN A 14 -8.88 -1.13 3.67
CA ASN A 14 -8.45 -1.21 2.28
C ASN A 14 -9.62 -1.61 1.37
N LYS A 15 -10.40 -2.64 1.72
CA LYS A 15 -11.60 -3.01 0.95
C LYS A 15 -12.59 -1.85 0.85
N GLN A 16 -12.93 -1.24 1.98
CA GLN A 16 -13.90 -0.15 2.04
C GLN A 16 -13.47 1.08 1.23
N ILE A 17 -12.18 1.43 1.24
CA ILE A 17 -11.65 2.54 0.44
C ILE A 17 -11.88 2.28 -1.05
N PHE A 18 -11.48 1.11 -1.54
CA PHE A 18 -11.60 0.80 -2.96
C PHE A 18 -13.05 0.56 -3.39
N GLU A 19 -13.86 -0.06 -2.54
CA GLU A 19 -15.31 -0.15 -2.73
C GLU A 19 -15.93 1.25 -2.85
N THR A 20 -15.53 2.18 -1.97
CA THR A 20 -16.07 3.53 -1.96
C THR A 20 -15.68 4.29 -3.22
N ILE A 21 -14.41 4.21 -3.61
CA ILE A 21 -13.89 4.85 -4.83
C ILE A 21 -14.59 4.29 -6.07
N TYR A 22 -14.78 2.98 -6.15
CA TYR A 22 -15.39 2.35 -7.31
C TYR A 22 -16.88 2.68 -7.44
N TYR A 23 -17.67 2.42 -6.39
CA TYR A 23 -19.12 2.57 -6.46
C TYR A 23 -19.58 4.02 -6.37
N TYR A 24 -19.17 4.75 -5.32
CA TYR A 24 -19.63 6.13 -5.09
C TYR A 24 -18.79 7.16 -5.86
N GLY A 25 -17.53 6.86 -6.17
CA GLY A 25 -16.67 7.78 -6.90
C GLY A 25 -16.85 7.66 -8.42
N ALA A 26 -16.49 6.50 -8.96
CA ALA A 26 -16.37 6.31 -10.40
C ALA A 26 -17.69 5.94 -11.08
N LEU A 27 -18.42 4.95 -10.54
CA LEU A 27 -19.62 4.42 -11.19
C LEU A 27 -20.78 5.42 -11.15
N GLU A 28 -21.04 6.04 -10.00
CA GLU A 28 -22.07 7.07 -9.83
C GLU A 28 -21.84 8.24 -10.80
N ALA A 29 -20.64 8.81 -10.82
CA ALA A 29 -20.27 9.88 -11.74
C ALA A 29 -20.39 9.46 -13.22
N SER A 30 -20.02 8.22 -13.55
CA SER A 30 -20.17 7.68 -14.92
C SER A 30 -21.65 7.56 -15.32
N CYS A 31 -22.52 7.13 -14.41
CA CYS A 31 -23.96 7.05 -14.63
C CYS A 31 -24.61 8.42 -14.82
N GLU A 32 -24.21 9.42 -14.01
CA GLU A 32 -24.69 10.80 -14.15
C GLU A 32 -24.30 11.39 -15.51
N LEU A 33 -23.03 11.24 -15.91
CA LEU A 33 -22.54 11.70 -17.21
C LEU A 33 -23.26 10.99 -18.37
N ALA A 34 -23.53 9.69 -18.24
CA ALA A 34 -24.27 8.95 -19.26
C ALA A 34 -25.74 9.38 -19.38
N ALA A 35 -26.35 9.87 -18.29
CA ALA A 35 -27.70 10.42 -18.33
C ALA A 35 -27.76 11.76 -19.06
N GLU A 36 -26.72 12.60 -18.93
CA GLU A 36 -26.64 13.91 -19.58
C GLU A 36 -26.16 13.84 -21.03
N LEU A 37 -25.08 13.09 -21.29
CA LEU A 37 -24.38 13.05 -22.59
C LEU A 37 -24.73 11.82 -23.44
N GLY A 38 -25.44 10.86 -22.86
CA GLY A 38 -25.67 9.55 -23.46
C GLY A 38 -24.50 8.58 -23.21
N THR A 39 -24.75 7.29 -23.48
CA THR A 39 -23.74 6.23 -23.33
C THR A 39 -22.66 6.31 -24.40
N TYR A 40 -21.45 5.84 -24.08
CA TYR A 40 -20.38 5.71 -25.07
C TYR A 40 -20.72 4.69 -26.17
N GLU A 41 -20.07 4.82 -27.34
CA GLU A 41 -20.44 4.11 -28.59
C GLU A 41 -20.46 2.58 -28.46
N THR A 42 -19.53 2.01 -27.70
CA THR A 42 -19.36 0.55 -27.51
C THR A 42 -20.04 0.02 -26.24
N TYR A 43 -20.92 0.80 -25.62
CA TYR A 43 -21.61 0.37 -24.40
C TYR A 43 -22.58 -0.79 -24.65
N LYS A 44 -23.29 -0.78 -25.77
CA LYS A 44 -24.26 -1.83 -26.11
C LYS A 44 -23.54 -3.15 -26.37
N GLY A 45 -23.73 -4.12 -25.48
CA GLY A 45 -23.05 -5.42 -25.51
C GLY A 45 -21.78 -5.48 -24.67
N SER A 46 -21.38 -4.39 -24.01
CA SER A 46 -20.34 -4.42 -22.99
C SER A 46 -20.83 -5.22 -21.77
N PRO A 47 -19.92 -5.79 -20.97
CA PRO A 47 -20.34 -6.56 -19.81
C PRO A 47 -21.01 -5.68 -18.74
N VAL A 48 -20.65 -4.39 -18.67
CA VAL A 48 -21.36 -3.37 -17.87
C VAL A 48 -22.83 -3.28 -18.26
N SER A 49 -23.15 -3.32 -19.57
CA SER A 49 -24.53 -3.35 -20.06
C SER A 49 -25.27 -4.65 -19.70
N GLN A 50 -24.55 -5.72 -19.36
CA GLN A 50 -25.12 -7.00 -18.91
C GLN A 50 -25.19 -7.10 -17.38
N GLY A 51 -24.90 -6.02 -16.65
CA GLY A 51 -24.86 -6.01 -15.18
C GLY A 51 -23.67 -6.79 -14.60
N ARG A 52 -22.65 -7.06 -15.42
CA ARG A 52 -21.37 -7.62 -14.96
C ARG A 52 -20.38 -6.49 -14.77
N SER A 53 -19.74 -6.43 -13.60
CA SER A 53 -18.65 -5.50 -13.35
C SER A 53 -17.53 -5.78 -14.34
N THR A 54 -17.24 -4.83 -15.24
CA THR A 54 -16.06 -4.89 -16.09
C THR A 54 -15.39 -3.55 -16.22
N GLU A 55 -14.09 -3.57 -15.91
CA GLU A 55 -13.00 -3.04 -16.72
C GLU A 55 -13.29 -1.73 -17.47
N PHE A 56 -13.50 -0.65 -16.70
CA PHE A 56 -13.20 0.69 -17.16
C PHE A 56 -11.69 0.96 -17.13
N PRO A 57 -11.20 1.95 -17.89
CA PRO A 57 -9.80 2.24 -17.91
C PRO A 57 -9.42 3.29 -16.86
N SER A 58 -9.03 2.86 -15.64
CA SER A 58 -8.29 3.73 -14.71
C SER A 58 -6.88 3.20 -14.41
N SER A 59 -5.85 3.90 -14.91
CA SER A 59 -4.45 3.56 -14.65
C SER A 59 -4.00 4.15 -13.31
N CYS A 60 -4.24 3.43 -12.21
CA CYS A 60 -3.64 3.79 -10.93
C CYS A 60 -2.15 3.43 -10.91
N SER A 61 -1.32 4.38 -11.36
CA SER A 61 0.13 4.30 -11.24
C SER A 61 0.55 4.83 -9.86
N HIS A 62 1.28 3.97 -9.10
CA HIS A 62 1.96 4.22 -7.81
C HIS A 62 1.17 3.98 -6.52
N ALA A 63 0.93 2.72 -6.14
CA ALA A 63 0.28 2.41 -4.84
C ALA A 63 1.20 1.93 -3.70
N ASN A 64 2.39 1.34 -3.93
CA ASN A 64 3.19 0.75 -2.83
C ASN A 64 4.67 1.16 -2.88
N ARG A 65 4.95 2.45 -2.71
CA ARG A 65 6.31 2.99 -2.61
C ARG A 65 6.63 3.35 -1.15
N LEU A 66 6.62 2.35 -0.27
CA LEU A 66 7.20 2.47 1.07
C LEU A 66 8.72 2.34 0.91
N HIS A 67 9.36 3.46 0.59
CA HIS A 67 10.80 3.52 0.39
C HIS A 67 11.55 3.39 1.70
N GLY A 68 12.73 2.75 1.63
CA GLY A 68 13.72 2.72 2.71
C GLY A 68 14.26 4.12 3.07
N PRO A 69 15.41 4.23 3.76
CA PRO A 69 15.85 5.49 4.35
C PRO A 69 15.97 6.57 3.27
N ASN A 70 15.16 7.63 3.39
CA ASN A 70 15.08 8.68 2.38
C ASN A 70 16.21 9.68 2.60
N THR A 71 17.40 9.40 2.08
CA THR A 71 18.42 10.44 1.97
C THR A 71 18.07 11.37 0.81
N ARG A 72 17.91 12.66 1.11
CA ARG A 72 17.76 13.68 0.06
C ARG A 72 19.09 14.39 -0.11
N ARG A 73 19.64 14.28 -1.32
CA ARG A 73 20.82 15.05 -1.72
C ARG A 73 20.37 16.43 -2.20
N VAL A 74 20.91 17.47 -1.59
CA VAL A 74 20.77 18.86 -2.02
C VAL A 74 22.16 19.45 -2.27
N LEU A 75 22.24 20.59 -2.95
CA LEU A 75 23.51 21.26 -3.25
C LEU A 75 24.33 21.61 -1.99
N SER A 76 23.69 21.68 -0.83
CA SER A 76 24.30 21.97 0.48
C SER A 76 24.67 20.72 1.30
N GLY A 77 24.50 19.51 0.77
CA GLY A 77 24.84 18.25 1.46
C GLY A 77 23.80 17.14 1.33
N GLU A 78 24.05 16.01 2.00
CA GLU A 78 23.13 14.88 2.11
C GLU A 78 22.38 14.97 3.44
N PHE A 79 21.05 15.12 3.37
CA PHE A 79 20.19 15.21 4.55
C PHE A 79 19.41 13.92 4.70
N GLN A 80 19.49 13.34 5.90
CA GLN A 80 18.70 12.16 6.25
C GLN A 80 17.33 12.59 6.75
N ILE A 81 16.27 12.15 6.06
CA ILE A 81 14.89 12.47 6.41
C ILE A 81 14.28 11.26 7.10
N VAL A 82 13.91 11.45 8.38
CA VAL A 82 13.15 10.49 9.17
C VAL A 82 11.65 10.68 8.89
N ASN A 83 10.86 9.62 9.03
CA ASN A 83 9.41 9.69 8.87
C ASN A 83 8.81 10.70 9.88
N GLN A 84 8.04 11.67 9.36
CA GLN A 84 7.43 12.73 10.17
C GLN A 84 6.44 12.21 11.20
N HIS A 85 5.73 11.12 10.89
CA HIS A 85 4.76 10.52 11.81
C HIS A 85 5.48 9.83 12.98
N LEU A 86 6.54 9.08 12.69
CA LEU A 86 7.39 8.46 13.70
C LEU A 86 8.02 9.51 14.61
N LEU A 87 8.54 10.60 14.02
CA LEU A 87 9.14 11.70 14.79
C LEU A 87 8.14 12.32 15.78
N ARG A 88 6.91 12.58 15.33
CA ARG A 88 5.84 13.12 16.18
C ARG A 88 5.50 12.16 17.31
N ASP A 89 5.30 10.88 17.01
CA ASP A 89 4.96 9.88 18.04
C ASP A 89 6.09 9.70 19.06
N LEU A 90 7.36 9.75 18.65
CA LEU A 90 8.51 9.68 19.56
C LEU A 90 8.68 10.94 20.42
N THR A 91 8.37 12.11 19.85
CA THR A 91 8.41 13.38 20.59
C THR A 91 7.26 13.46 21.60
N ASP A 92 6.07 12.99 21.24
CA ASP A 92 4.91 12.93 22.14
C ASP A 92 5.14 11.97 23.33
N MET A 93 6.00 10.97 23.15
CA MET A 93 6.42 10.02 24.20
C MET A 93 7.67 10.44 24.96
N ASP A 94 8.28 11.59 24.62
CA ASP A 94 9.57 12.06 25.19
C ASP A 94 10.72 11.04 25.04
N LEU A 95 10.68 10.25 23.95
CA LEU A 95 11.68 9.22 23.61
C LEU A 95 12.62 9.66 22.47
N TRP A 96 12.54 10.93 22.07
CA TRP A 96 13.32 11.45 20.94
C TRP A 96 14.66 12.02 21.39
N ASP A 97 15.70 11.20 21.32
CA ASP A 97 17.09 11.57 21.61
C ASP A 97 17.98 11.59 20.35
N ASP A 98 19.11 12.29 20.42
CA ASP A 98 20.15 12.24 19.37
C ASP A 98 20.72 10.82 19.19
N GLU A 99 20.78 10.02 20.27
CA GLU A 99 21.17 8.61 20.22
C GLU A 99 20.13 7.77 19.47
N MET A 100 18.83 8.00 19.72
CA MET A 100 17.73 7.35 19.01
C MET A 100 17.83 7.60 17.50
N LYS A 101 18.10 8.85 17.12
CA LYS A 101 18.31 9.22 15.72
C LYS A 101 19.48 8.45 15.12
N GLN A 102 20.61 8.34 15.81
CA GLN A 102 21.77 7.57 15.31
C GLN A 102 21.44 6.08 15.16
N ASN A 103 20.69 5.50 16.10
CA ASN A 103 20.26 4.10 16.05
C ASN A 103 19.35 3.84 14.84
N ILE A 104 18.35 4.69 14.59
CA ILE A 104 17.46 4.58 13.42
C ILE A 104 18.28 4.66 12.12
N ILE A 105 19.31 5.51 12.08
CA ILE A 105 20.18 5.64 10.91
C ILE A 105 21.04 4.37 10.72
N ALA A 106 21.60 3.83 11.80
CA ALA A 106 22.38 2.59 11.76
C ALA A 106 21.54 1.39 11.27
N ASP A 107 20.26 1.35 11.66
CA ASP A 107 19.30 0.32 11.26
C ASP A 107 18.60 0.60 9.92
N ASN A 108 19.11 1.53 9.11
CA ASN A 108 18.55 1.90 7.80
C ASN A 108 17.06 2.28 7.86
N GLY A 109 16.62 2.92 8.94
CA GLY A 109 15.24 3.35 9.14
C GLY A 109 14.31 2.30 9.75
N SER A 110 14.81 1.13 10.15
CA SER A 110 14.04 0.18 10.97
C SER A 110 14.00 0.61 12.43
N VAL A 111 12.84 0.41 13.07
CA VAL A 111 12.63 0.67 14.51
C VAL A 111 12.55 -0.62 15.35
N GLN A 112 12.68 -1.79 14.72
CA GLN A 112 12.48 -3.08 15.41
C GLN A 112 13.59 -3.40 16.41
N ASN A 113 14.83 -3.01 16.08
CA ASN A 113 16.03 -3.32 16.87
C ASN A 113 16.15 -2.45 18.13
N ILE A 114 15.34 -1.41 18.27
CA ILE A 114 15.45 -0.44 19.35
C ILE A 114 14.61 -0.90 20.56
N PRO A 115 15.22 -1.22 21.71
CA PRO A 115 14.49 -1.75 22.86
C PRO A 115 13.63 -0.70 23.59
N GLN A 116 13.96 0.59 23.43
CA GLN A 116 13.26 1.71 24.08
C GLN A 116 11.86 1.96 23.50
N ILE A 117 11.59 1.55 22.26
CA ILE A 117 10.32 1.79 21.58
C ILE A 117 9.31 0.68 21.94
N PRO A 118 8.09 1.04 22.37
CA PRO A 118 7.00 0.09 22.61
C PRO A 118 6.62 -0.77 21.39
N ASP A 119 6.15 -2.00 21.63
CA ASP A 119 5.84 -2.98 20.58
C ASP A 119 4.66 -2.57 19.68
N ASP A 120 3.73 -1.75 20.19
CA ASP A 120 2.62 -1.20 19.42
C ASP A 120 3.11 -0.23 18.34
N ILE A 121 4.06 0.66 18.68
CA ILE A 121 4.69 1.59 17.72
C ILE A 121 5.55 0.80 16.72
N LYS A 122 6.27 -0.22 17.17
CA LYS A 122 7.04 -1.11 16.28
C LYS A 122 6.15 -1.82 15.26
N LYS A 123 4.95 -2.25 15.65
CA LYS A 123 3.98 -2.85 14.71
C LYS A 123 3.44 -1.83 13.71
N LEU A 124 3.28 -0.57 14.11
CA LEU A 124 2.80 0.50 13.25
C LEU A 124 3.84 0.92 12.20
N TYR A 125 5.12 0.99 12.59
CA TYR A 125 6.22 1.48 11.77
C TYR A 125 7.11 0.36 11.21
N LYS A 126 6.52 -0.77 10.81
CA LYS A 126 7.25 -1.80 10.07
C LYS A 126 7.69 -1.29 8.71
N THR A 127 8.92 -1.63 8.32
CA THR A 127 9.44 -1.33 6.98
C THR A 127 8.93 -2.34 5.96
N VAL A 128 9.03 -2.03 4.66
CA VAL A 128 8.58 -2.92 3.58
C VAL A 128 9.29 -4.28 3.56
N TRP A 129 10.51 -4.33 4.13
CA TRP A 129 11.32 -5.55 4.25
C TRP A 129 10.87 -6.46 5.39
N GLU A 130 10.17 -5.90 6.36
CA GLU A 130 9.67 -6.60 7.57
C GLU A 130 8.22 -7.08 7.39
N ILE A 131 7.48 -6.50 6.45
CA ILE A 131 6.09 -6.87 6.17
C ILE A 131 6.04 -8.16 5.36
N SER A 132 5.09 -9.03 5.72
CA SER A 132 4.80 -10.24 4.97
C SER A 132 4.31 -9.92 3.55
N GLN A 133 5.06 -10.36 2.54
CA GLN A 133 4.67 -10.18 1.13
C GLN A 133 3.39 -10.94 0.78
N LYS A 134 3.04 -12.00 1.53
CA LYS A 134 1.75 -12.69 1.38
C LYS A 134 0.58 -11.77 1.76
N THR A 135 0.73 -10.99 2.83
CA THR A 135 -0.30 -10.04 3.25
C THR A 135 -0.46 -8.92 2.23
N VAL A 136 0.65 -8.43 1.67
CA VAL A 136 0.65 -7.44 0.57
C VAL A 136 -0.09 -7.98 -0.66
N LEU A 137 0.15 -9.25 -1.02
CA LEU A 137 -0.55 -9.93 -2.11
C LEU A 137 -2.05 -10.13 -1.81
N GLN A 138 -2.40 -10.51 -0.59
CA GLN A 138 -3.80 -10.66 -0.19
C GLN A 138 -4.54 -9.33 -0.24
N MET A 139 -3.94 -8.26 0.27
CA MET A 139 -4.49 -6.90 0.17
C MET A 139 -4.68 -6.46 -1.27
N ALA A 140 -3.74 -6.83 -2.14
CA ALA A 140 -3.81 -6.56 -3.56
C ALA A 140 -4.95 -7.34 -4.22
N ALA A 141 -5.12 -8.63 -3.91
CA ALA A 141 -6.23 -9.45 -4.40
C ALA A 141 -7.59 -8.90 -3.92
N ASP A 142 -7.69 -8.57 -2.63
CA ASP A 142 -8.91 -8.07 -1.98
C ASP A 142 -9.44 -6.78 -2.63
N ARG A 143 -8.55 -5.82 -2.93
CA ARG A 143 -8.95 -4.60 -3.66
C ARG A 143 -9.04 -4.79 -5.16
N GLY A 144 -8.42 -5.84 -5.70
CA GLY A 144 -8.46 -6.17 -7.12
C GLY A 144 -9.89 -6.37 -7.62
N ALA A 145 -10.80 -6.84 -6.76
CA ALA A 145 -12.22 -6.97 -7.09
C ALA A 145 -12.93 -5.63 -7.40
N PHE A 146 -12.37 -4.50 -6.95
CA PHE A 146 -12.90 -3.15 -7.15
C PHE A 146 -12.00 -2.32 -8.06
N ILE A 147 -10.98 -2.93 -8.66
CA ILE A 147 -10.11 -2.31 -9.65
C ILE A 147 -10.47 -2.90 -11.00
N ASP A 148 -10.67 -2.01 -11.95
CA ASP A 148 -11.13 -2.31 -13.29
C ASP A 148 -9.98 -2.69 -14.24
N GLN A 149 -8.77 -2.22 -13.99
CA GLN A 149 -7.58 -2.61 -14.72
C GLN A 149 -6.68 -3.57 -13.90
N SER A 150 -5.46 -3.12 -13.66
CA SER A 150 -4.44 -3.80 -12.90
C SER A 150 -3.78 -2.79 -11.98
N GLN A 151 -3.09 -3.29 -10.97
CA GLN A 151 -2.35 -2.47 -10.02
C GLN A 151 -0.86 -2.71 -10.19
N SER A 152 -0.09 -1.63 -10.17
CA SER A 152 1.37 -1.73 -10.11
C SER A 152 1.80 -2.18 -8.71
N LEU A 153 2.10 -3.46 -8.54
CA LEU A 153 2.51 -4.05 -7.27
C LEU A 153 4.02 -4.33 -7.26
N ASN A 154 4.73 -3.69 -6.32
CA ASN A 154 6.13 -3.98 -6.05
C ASN A 154 6.25 -5.01 -4.92
N ILE A 155 7.04 -6.06 -5.15
CA ILE A 155 7.33 -7.11 -4.18
C ILE A 155 8.77 -6.94 -3.70
N HIS A 156 8.96 -6.89 -2.38
CA HIS A 156 10.26 -6.69 -1.76
C HIS A 156 10.65 -7.93 -0.97
N ILE A 157 11.72 -8.62 -1.41
CA ILE A 157 12.20 -9.84 -0.76
C ILE A 157 13.68 -9.63 -0.42
N ALA A 158 14.01 -9.58 0.87
CA ALA A 158 15.37 -9.33 1.34
C ALA A 158 16.37 -10.41 0.88
N GLN A 159 15.93 -11.68 0.89
CA GLN A 159 16.73 -12.81 0.40
C GLN A 159 15.89 -13.65 -0.57
N PRO A 160 16.02 -13.43 -1.89
CA PRO A 160 15.25 -14.16 -2.88
C PRO A 160 15.73 -15.61 -2.94
N ASN A 161 14.85 -16.55 -2.58
CA ASN A 161 15.04 -17.98 -2.80
C ASN A 161 13.89 -18.50 -3.66
N TYR A 162 14.22 -19.14 -4.78
CA TYR A 162 13.24 -19.61 -5.76
C TYR A 162 12.21 -20.57 -5.14
N GLY A 163 12.68 -21.58 -4.41
CA GLY A 163 11.82 -22.65 -3.89
C GLY A 163 10.98 -22.27 -2.68
N LYS A 164 11.49 -21.39 -1.81
CA LYS A 164 10.82 -21.06 -0.54
C LYS A 164 10.01 -19.76 -0.57
N ASN A 165 10.49 -18.75 -1.29
CA ASN A 165 9.94 -17.39 -1.20
C ASN A 165 9.35 -16.92 -2.53
N LEU A 166 10.02 -17.18 -3.66
CA LEU A 166 9.61 -16.63 -4.95
C LEU A 166 8.46 -17.44 -5.60
N HIS A 167 8.59 -18.76 -5.66
CA HIS A 167 7.56 -19.63 -6.26
C HIS A 167 6.20 -19.50 -5.56
N PRO A 168 6.10 -19.48 -4.21
CA PRO A 168 4.82 -19.24 -3.54
C PRO A 168 4.21 -17.86 -3.85
N CYS A 169 5.03 -16.80 -3.92
CA CYS A 169 4.52 -15.46 -4.25
C CYS A 169 3.94 -15.41 -5.67
N ILE A 170 4.63 -16.00 -6.64
CA ILE A 170 4.18 -16.03 -8.05
C ILE A 170 2.94 -16.91 -8.20
N SER A 171 2.93 -18.10 -7.59
CA SER A 171 1.79 -19.02 -7.68
C SER A 171 0.52 -18.49 -6.99
N THR A 172 0.66 -17.66 -5.95
CA THR A 172 -0.49 -16.99 -5.31
C THR A 172 -1.14 -15.97 -6.25
N VAL A 173 -0.36 -15.33 -7.13
CA VAL A 173 -0.89 -14.41 -8.16
C VAL A 173 -1.58 -15.16 -9.31
N GLY A 174 -1.12 -16.37 -9.64
CA GLY A 174 -1.63 -17.13 -10.79
C GLY A 174 -2.85 -18.01 -10.52
N ASN A 175 -3.30 -18.18 -9.28
CA ASN A 175 -4.45 -19.05 -8.92
C ASN A 175 -5.72 -18.26 -8.55
N SER A 176 -5.76 -16.95 -8.82
CA SER A 176 -6.99 -16.16 -8.72
C SER A 176 -7.77 -16.27 -10.03
N ASP A 177 -8.37 -17.44 -10.26
CA ASP A 177 -9.44 -17.70 -11.23
C ASP A 177 -10.79 -17.81 -10.50
#